data_AF-A0A2A4PMG7-F1
#
_entry.id   AF-A0A2A4PMG7-F1
#
_cell.length_a   1.000
_cell.length_b   1.000
_cell.length_c   1.000
_cell.angle_alpha   90.00
_cell.angle_beta   90.00
_cell.angle_gamma   90.00
#
_symmetry.space_group_name_H-M   'P 1'
#
loop_
_entity.id
_entity.type
_entity.pdbx_description
1 polymer ?
#
loop_
_entity_poly.entity_id
_entity_poly.type
_entity_poly.pdbx_seq_one_letter_code
_entity_poly.pdbx_strand_id
1 'polypeptide(L)'
;KYTSGSPSLFTAYAYYPSTTNTNNNTDGIFYSSIRWGYGTHSELALDQDWASVGTHEVGHWINLRHTFENGCSFPGDYVDDTPPTTGGTIELAGCLNNDQSCSVSTNGENYMDYNHDCKKMFTQGQVDRMTAALSLPSRIMLWSQSNLQATGCALPPVSFVGLNATYCTTDTVVTLTGTPAGGTFSGTGITGNQFDPSGAGIGSHTITYSFTYPGGNTDSISLSVDVSVCTGIKEGHIISGLQVFPNPNSGLFMIEFNRTEIVNTELKITDILGQVVYRENLTHSSGKYKKQISLNKYRAGVYCLQLVTEQGVLTKKVIIE
;
A
#
# COMPACT_ATOMS: atom_id res chain seq x y z
N LYS A 1 16.66 -18.36 41.11
CA LYS A 1 17.55 -19.52 41.35
C LYS A 1 17.86 -20.18 40.02
N TYR A 2 19.13 -20.15 39.57
CA TYR A 2 19.65 -21.07 38.56
C TYR A 2 20.96 -21.66 39.08
N THR A 3 20.97 -22.98 39.29
CA THR A 3 22.13 -23.87 39.15
C THR A 3 21.59 -25.30 39.14
N SER A 4 21.83 -26.05 38.05
CA SER A 4 21.91 -27.53 38.03
C SER A 4 20.94 -28.30 38.94
N GLY A 5 19.64 -28.26 38.65
CA GLY A 5 18.63 -28.99 39.42
C GLY A 5 17.32 -29.14 38.66
N SER A 6 16.57 -30.19 38.99
CA SER A 6 15.33 -30.68 38.37
C SER A 6 14.41 -29.57 37.79
N PRO A 7 13.77 -29.77 36.61
CA PRO A 7 12.91 -28.79 35.91
C PRO A 7 11.76 -28.18 36.74
N SER A 8 11.47 -28.70 37.93
CA SER A 8 10.33 -28.34 38.78
C SER A 8 10.49 -27.06 39.61
N LEU A 9 11.57 -26.26 39.43
CA LEU A 9 11.83 -25.05 40.24
C LEU A 9 12.02 -23.75 39.42
N PHE A 10 11.94 -23.80 38.09
CA PHE A 10 12.19 -22.62 37.25
C PHE A 10 10.93 -21.76 37.12
N THR A 11 11.09 -20.45 37.29
CA THR A 11 10.07 -19.47 36.92
C THR A 11 10.05 -19.30 35.40
N ALA A 12 11.21 -18.99 34.81
CA ALA A 12 11.40 -18.81 33.39
C ALA A 12 12.89 -18.83 33.03
N TYR A 13 13.22 -19.09 31.77
CA TYR A 13 14.54 -18.84 31.18
C TYR A 13 14.43 -18.35 29.75
N ALA A 14 15.47 -17.67 29.27
CA ALA A 14 15.70 -17.40 27.87
C ALA A 14 17.02 -17.98 27.37
N TYR A 15 17.08 -18.28 26.08
CA TYR A 15 18.36 -18.46 25.40
C TYR A 15 18.94 -17.11 24.97
N TYR A 16 20.21 -16.89 25.28
CA TYR A 16 21.01 -15.81 24.69
C TYR A 16 21.07 -15.94 23.17
N PRO A 17 21.34 -14.83 22.44
CA PRO A 17 21.55 -14.86 21.00
C PRO A 17 22.54 -15.95 20.57
N SER A 18 22.04 -16.94 19.84
CA SER A 18 22.81 -18.12 19.40
C SER A 18 22.31 -18.58 18.05
N THR A 19 23.17 -18.52 17.03
CA THR A 19 22.85 -19.00 15.68
C THR A 19 22.53 -20.49 15.67
N THR A 20 23.18 -21.28 16.53
CA THR A 20 22.88 -22.70 16.69
C THR A 20 21.44 -22.92 17.17
N ASN A 21 20.99 -22.19 18.20
CA ASN A 21 19.63 -22.33 18.71
C ASN A 21 18.59 -21.82 17.71
N THR A 22 18.87 -20.70 17.03
CA THR A 22 18.03 -20.18 15.96
C THR A 22 17.86 -21.20 14.83
N ASN A 23 18.97 -21.77 14.34
CA ASN A 23 18.95 -22.72 13.22
C ASN A 23 18.29 -24.06 13.59
N ASN A 24 18.35 -24.44 14.87
CA ASN A 24 17.73 -25.66 15.38
C ASN A 24 16.28 -25.46 15.85
N ASN A 25 15.71 -24.26 15.71
CA ASN A 25 14.38 -23.89 16.22
C ASN A 25 14.20 -24.15 17.73
N THR A 26 15.26 -23.96 18.52
CA THR A 26 15.22 -24.08 19.98
C THR A 26 15.37 -22.74 20.70
N ASP A 27 15.63 -21.65 19.95
CA ASP A 27 15.67 -20.30 20.49
C ASP A 27 14.29 -19.86 21.03
N GLY A 28 14.30 -19.16 22.17
CA GLY A 28 13.06 -18.65 22.75
C GLY A 28 13.18 -18.31 24.22
N ILE A 29 12.03 -17.91 24.77
CA ILE A 29 11.79 -17.65 26.17
C ILE A 29 10.79 -18.69 26.65
N PHE A 30 11.12 -19.38 27.72
CA PHE A 30 10.35 -20.48 28.27
C PHE A 30 9.93 -20.13 29.67
N TYR A 31 8.63 -20.21 29.90
CA TYR A 31 8.03 -19.71 31.13
C TYR A 31 7.19 -20.81 31.77
N SER A 32 7.26 -20.91 33.10
CA SER A 32 6.41 -21.83 33.86
C SER A 32 4.96 -21.35 33.82
N SER A 33 4.06 -22.18 33.31
CA SER A 33 2.65 -21.81 33.10
C SER A 33 1.95 -21.28 34.36
N ILE A 34 2.37 -21.74 35.55
CA ILE A 34 1.81 -21.33 36.85
C ILE A 34 2.30 -19.96 37.34
N ARG A 35 3.20 -19.28 36.61
CA ARG A 35 3.80 -17.98 37.00
C ARG A 35 3.66 -16.90 35.92
N TRP A 36 2.97 -17.20 34.81
CA TRP A 36 2.86 -16.31 33.65
C TRP A 36 1.73 -15.29 33.81
N GLY A 37 2.03 -14.01 33.61
CA GLY A 37 1.06 -12.92 33.59
C GLY A 37 1.02 -12.11 34.89
N TYR A 38 0.02 -11.22 34.99
CA TYR A 38 -0.21 -10.35 36.14
C TYR A 38 -1.36 -10.92 36.99
N GLY A 39 -1.17 -11.03 38.31
CA GLY A 39 -2.25 -11.39 39.24
C GLY A 39 -1.92 -12.53 40.22
N THR A 40 -2.91 -12.84 41.06
CA THR A 40 -2.84 -13.88 42.09
C THR A 40 -2.87 -15.27 41.46
N HIS A 41 -1.75 -15.97 41.46
CA HIS A 41 -1.74 -17.41 41.21
C HIS A 41 -2.15 -18.13 42.50
N SER A 42 -3.23 -18.89 42.47
CA SER A 42 -3.83 -19.55 43.65
C SER A 42 -2.89 -20.51 44.40
N GLU A 43 -1.74 -20.84 43.81
CA GLU A 43 -0.72 -21.74 44.35
C GLU A 43 0.55 -21.00 44.83
N LEU A 44 0.60 -19.67 44.73
CA LEU A 44 1.79 -18.85 45.01
C LEU A 44 1.44 -17.62 45.87
N ALA A 45 2.45 -17.04 46.52
CA ALA A 45 2.29 -15.88 47.38
C ALA A 45 1.63 -14.72 46.62
N LEU A 46 0.61 -14.12 47.25
CA LEU A 46 -0.34 -13.17 46.64
C LEU A 46 0.25 -11.78 46.37
N ASP A 47 1.49 -11.54 46.77
CA ASP A 47 2.18 -10.24 46.79
C ASP A 47 3.31 -10.12 45.76
N GLN A 48 3.61 -11.19 45.01
CA GLN A 48 4.73 -11.21 44.08
C GLN A 48 4.32 -10.75 42.67
N ASP A 49 4.92 -9.66 42.17
CA ASP A 49 4.76 -9.24 40.77
C ASP A 49 5.58 -10.12 39.82
N TRP A 50 4.89 -11.05 39.16
CA TRP A 50 5.48 -11.95 38.17
C TRP A 50 5.61 -11.33 36.76
N ALA A 51 4.99 -10.17 36.49
CA ALA A 51 5.04 -9.55 35.18
C ALA A 51 6.46 -9.07 34.81
N SER A 52 7.25 -8.68 35.80
CA SER A 52 8.64 -8.25 35.62
C SER A 52 9.57 -9.38 35.15
N VAL A 53 9.24 -10.64 35.44
CA VAL A 53 10.06 -11.79 35.03
C VAL A 53 10.05 -11.97 33.51
N GLY A 54 8.91 -11.78 32.85
CA GLY A 54 8.85 -11.81 31.39
C GLY A 54 9.78 -10.76 30.77
N THR A 55 9.79 -9.55 31.34
CA THR A 55 10.69 -8.47 30.91
C THR A 55 12.17 -8.82 31.13
N HIS A 56 12.50 -9.43 32.27
CA HIS A 56 13.84 -9.93 32.58
C HIS A 56 14.34 -10.96 31.55
N GLU A 57 13.51 -11.97 31.24
CA GLU A 57 13.88 -12.99 30.27
C GLU A 57 14.02 -12.44 28.85
N VAL A 58 13.18 -11.48 28.47
CA VAL A 58 13.35 -10.75 27.20
C VAL A 58 14.70 -10.06 27.16
N GLY A 59 15.12 -9.44 28.27
CA GLY A 59 16.46 -8.86 28.40
C GLY A 59 17.58 -9.85 28.07
N HIS A 60 17.54 -11.06 28.64
CA HIS A 60 18.48 -12.14 28.28
C HIS A 60 18.40 -12.55 26.82
N TRP A 61 17.18 -12.73 26.30
CA TRP A 61 16.95 -13.12 24.91
C TRP A 61 17.51 -12.10 23.90
N ILE A 62 17.56 -10.83 24.30
CA ILE A 62 18.17 -9.71 23.56
C ILE A 62 19.53 -9.26 24.12
N ASN A 63 20.29 -10.20 24.70
CA ASN A 63 21.72 -10.11 25.03
C ASN A 63 22.14 -9.39 26.32
N LEU A 64 21.21 -9.10 27.23
CA LEU A 64 21.56 -8.57 28.55
C LEU A 64 21.96 -9.68 29.52
N ARG A 65 22.96 -9.42 30.35
CA ARG A 65 23.36 -10.31 31.45
C ARG A 65 22.75 -9.80 32.75
N HIS A 66 22.79 -10.63 33.78
CA HIS A 66 22.47 -10.16 35.12
C HIS A 66 23.41 -9.02 35.53
N THR A 67 22.91 -8.01 36.24
CA THR A 67 23.71 -6.87 36.73
C THR A 67 24.86 -7.27 37.66
N PHE A 68 24.75 -8.44 38.28
CA PHE A 68 25.76 -9.04 39.17
C PHE A 68 26.69 -10.03 38.46
N GLU A 69 26.65 -10.12 37.12
CA GLU A 69 27.58 -10.97 36.37
C GLU A 69 29.02 -10.57 36.71
N ASN A 70 29.88 -11.55 37.00
CA ASN A 70 31.27 -11.34 37.43
C ASN A 70 31.45 -10.53 38.74
N GLY A 71 30.38 -10.25 39.47
CA GLY A 71 30.45 -9.54 40.75
C GLY A 71 31.05 -8.14 40.59
N CYS A 72 32.02 -7.81 41.45
CA CYS A 72 32.77 -6.55 41.37
C CYS A 72 33.90 -6.54 40.34
N SER A 73 34.04 -7.57 39.51
CA SER A 73 35.16 -7.71 38.58
C SER A 73 34.75 -7.30 37.16
N PHE A 74 35.63 -6.56 36.49
CA PHE A 74 35.49 -6.26 35.06
C PHE A 74 35.48 -7.57 34.24
N PRO A 75 34.63 -7.71 33.20
CA PRO A 75 33.77 -6.68 32.58
C PRO A 75 32.33 -6.60 33.15
N GLY A 76 32.05 -7.18 34.31
CA GLY A 76 30.70 -7.17 34.87
C GLY A 76 29.68 -7.85 33.94
N ASP A 77 28.56 -7.17 33.72
CA ASP A 77 27.49 -7.53 32.78
C ASP A 77 27.72 -6.99 31.35
N TYR A 78 28.89 -6.39 31.09
CA TYR A 78 29.28 -5.73 29.84
C TYR A 78 28.44 -4.49 29.49
N VAL A 79 27.95 -3.77 30.51
CA VAL A 79 27.30 -2.48 30.39
C VAL A 79 27.92 -1.50 31.39
N ASP A 80 28.38 -0.34 30.92
CA ASP A 80 29.17 0.57 31.77
C ASP A 80 28.33 1.37 32.78
N ASP A 81 27.04 1.59 32.49
CA ASP A 81 26.11 2.38 33.32
C ASP A 81 25.27 1.53 34.28
N THR A 82 25.56 0.22 34.40
CA THR A 82 25.03 -0.68 35.41
C THR A 82 26.06 -0.85 36.54
N PRO A 83 25.78 -0.33 37.76
CA PRO A 83 26.69 -0.51 38.89
C PRO A 83 26.88 -2.01 39.22
N PRO A 84 28.13 -2.50 39.35
CA PRO A 84 28.39 -3.90 39.66
C PRO A 84 27.90 -4.26 41.05
N THR A 85 27.36 -5.46 41.20
CA THR A 85 26.92 -6.00 42.48
C THR A 85 27.45 -7.41 42.69
N THR A 86 27.78 -7.79 43.93
CA THR A 86 28.32 -9.13 44.25
C THR A 86 27.31 -10.27 44.05
N GLY A 87 26.03 -9.95 43.90
CA GLY A 87 24.94 -10.90 43.72
C GLY A 87 23.62 -10.17 43.48
N GLY A 88 22.63 -10.92 43.01
CA GLY A 88 21.27 -10.41 42.84
C GLY A 88 20.70 -9.97 44.18
N THR A 89 19.99 -8.85 44.15
CA THR A 89 19.47 -8.17 45.32
C THR A 89 18.19 -8.85 45.81
N ILE A 90 18.32 -10.08 46.32
CA ILE A 90 17.20 -10.98 46.68
C ILE A 90 16.65 -10.69 48.09
N GLU A 91 17.49 -10.16 49.00
CA GLU A 91 17.17 -10.08 50.43
C GLU A 91 16.84 -8.67 50.94
N LEU A 92 16.69 -7.70 50.04
CA LEU A 92 16.24 -6.36 50.45
C LEU A 92 14.72 -6.35 50.51
N ALA A 93 14.17 -6.32 51.72
CA ALA A 93 12.77 -5.99 51.92
C ALA A 93 12.53 -4.55 51.42
N GLY A 94 11.85 -4.40 50.29
CA GLY A 94 11.47 -3.12 49.70
C GLY A 94 12.47 -2.48 48.72
N CYS A 95 11.99 -1.43 48.04
CA CYS A 95 12.68 -0.66 47.00
C CYS A 95 13.73 0.32 47.55
N LEU A 96 14.70 -0.14 48.33
CA LEU A 96 15.72 0.76 48.89
C LEU A 96 16.84 1.03 47.86
N ASN A 97 16.74 2.18 47.17
CA ASN A 97 17.69 2.66 46.16
C ASN A 97 18.99 3.24 46.72
N ASN A 98 19.58 2.60 47.72
CA ASN A 98 20.76 3.12 48.40
C ASN A 98 21.63 2.05 49.08
N ASP A 99 21.38 0.76 48.83
CA ASP A 99 22.31 -0.26 49.24
C ASP A 99 23.63 -0.14 48.48
N GLN A 100 24.73 -0.40 49.18
CA GLN A 100 26.07 -0.36 48.60
C GLN A 100 26.54 -1.78 48.30
N SER A 101 26.99 -1.99 47.06
CA SER A 101 27.75 -3.16 46.66
C SER A 101 28.94 -2.68 45.84
N CYS A 102 30.08 -3.37 45.93
CA CYS A 102 31.28 -3.00 45.17
C CYS A 102 31.72 -1.53 45.35
N SER A 103 31.45 -0.93 46.53
CA SER A 103 31.70 0.48 46.86
C SER A 103 30.91 1.51 46.03
N VAL A 104 29.83 1.08 45.37
CA VAL A 104 28.91 1.92 44.61
C VAL A 104 27.46 1.65 45.02
N SER A 105 26.56 2.58 44.75
CA SER A 105 25.12 2.34 44.94
C SER A 105 24.61 1.31 43.95
N THR A 106 23.82 0.34 44.42
CA THR A 106 23.22 -0.67 43.57
C THR A 106 22.08 -0.10 42.72
N ASN A 107 21.79 -0.78 41.62
CA ASN A 107 20.63 -0.50 40.78
C ASN A 107 19.58 -1.61 40.94
N GLY A 108 18.97 -1.70 42.12
CA GLY A 108 17.99 -2.74 42.45
C GLY A 108 16.72 -2.71 41.59
N GLU A 109 16.38 -1.55 41.03
CA GLU A 109 15.20 -1.36 40.15
C GLU A 109 15.43 -1.89 38.72
N ASN A 110 16.64 -2.33 38.41
CA ASN A 110 17.00 -2.88 37.11
C ASN A 110 16.28 -4.20 36.88
N TYR A 111 15.65 -4.35 35.71
CA TYR A 111 14.99 -5.60 35.34
C TYR A 111 15.94 -6.80 35.38
N MET A 112 17.23 -6.62 35.12
CA MET A 112 18.25 -7.68 35.10
C MET A 112 18.82 -8.04 36.49
N ASP A 113 18.33 -7.42 37.56
CA ASP A 113 18.57 -7.86 38.93
C ASP A 113 17.55 -8.94 39.34
N TYR A 114 17.69 -9.51 40.54
CA TYR A 114 16.73 -10.41 41.17
C TYR A 114 15.89 -9.75 42.27
N ASN A 115 15.95 -8.43 42.43
CA ASN A 115 15.01 -7.71 43.28
C ASN A 115 13.56 -7.98 42.85
N HIS A 116 12.73 -8.30 43.83
CA HIS A 116 11.39 -8.81 43.65
C HIS A 116 10.31 -7.71 43.63
N ASP A 117 10.59 -6.56 44.25
CA ASP A 117 9.56 -5.59 44.61
C ASP A 117 9.61 -4.29 43.79
N CYS A 118 10.70 -4.02 43.06
CA CYS A 118 10.98 -2.67 42.53
C CYS A 118 11.40 -2.57 41.06
N LYS A 119 11.38 -3.68 40.31
CA LYS A 119 11.82 -3.71 38.91
C LYS A 119 10.98 -2.81 38.01
N LYS A 120 11.61 -1.79 37.41
CA LYS A 120 10.90 -0.84 36.54
C LYS A 120 11.75 -0.19 35.45
N MET A 121 13.04 -0.52 35.32
CA MET A 121 13.90 0.15 34.37
C MET A 121 14.99 -0.74 33.74
N PHE A 122 15.41 -0.32 32.55
CA PHE A 122 16.72 -0.64 31.94
C PHE A 122 17.55 0.65 31.88
N THR A 123 18.88 0.51 31.92
CA THR A 123 19.79 1.65 31.70
C THR A 123 19.93 1.97 30.21
N GLN A 124 20.53 3.12 29.86
CA GLN A 124 20.75 3.46 28.47
C GLN A 124 21.76 2.51 27.82
N GLY A 125 22.83 2.13 28.53
CA GLY A 125 23.81 1.16 28.03
C GLY A 125 23.22 -0.23 27.80
N GLN A 126 22.23 -0.65 28.61
CA GLN A 126 21.46 -1.86 28.34
C GLN A 126 20.64 -1.71 27.06
N VAL A 127 19.94 -0.59 26.85
CA VAL A 127 19.20 -0.31 25.60
C VAL A 127 20.11 -0.36 24.37
N ASP A 128 21.31 0.24 24.46
CA ASP A 128 22.28 0.23 23.37
C ASP A 128 22.73 -1.19 23.05
N ARG A 129 23.00 -2.01 24.09
CA ARG A 129 23.37 -3.42 23.94
C ARG A 129 22.24 -4.26 23.33
N MET A 130 21.00 -4.04 23.75
CA MET A 130 19.82 -4.69 23.17
C MET A 130 19.64 -4.31 21.70
N THR A 131 19.81 -3.04 21.36
CA THR A 131 19.72 -2.55 19.98
C THR A 131 20.81 -3.16 19.10
N ALA A 132 22.05 -3.24 19.60
CA ALA A 132 23.14 -3.91 18.90
C ALA A 132 22.86 -5.41 18.69
N ALA A 133 22.23 -6.07 19.66
CA ALA A 133 21.87 -7.48 19.59
C ALA A 133 20.89 -7.78 18.44
N LEU A 134 20.01 -6.84 18.07
CA LEU A 134 19.11 -6.99 16.91
C LEU A 134 19.86 -7.16 15.59
N SER A 135 21.11 -6.70 15.50
CA SER A 135 21.96 -6.86 14.32
C SER A 135 22.73 -8.18 14.29
N LEU A 136 22.66 -9.00 15.34
CA LEU A 136 23.32 -10.30 15.38
C LEU A 136 22.66 -11.27 14.39
N PRO A 137 23.39 -12.22 13.77
CA PRO A 137 22.82 -13.18 12.83
C PRO A 137 21.65 -14.01 13.40
N SER A 138 21.61 -14.24 14.72
CA SER A 138 20.52 -14.94 15.41
C SER A 138 19.27 -14.09 15.67
N ARG A 139 19.31 -12.77 15.41
CA ARG A 139 18.22 -11.82 15.69
C ARG A 139 17.88 -10.92 14.50
N ILE A 140 18.75 -10.81 13.49
CA ILE A 140 18.57 -9.99 12.29
C ILE A 140 17.27 -10.32 11.54
N MET A 141 16.82 -11.58 11.63
CA MET A 141 15.56 -12.00 11.04
C MET A 141 14.35 -11.31 11.67
N LEU A 142 14.38 -10.90 12.94
CA LEU A 142 13.21 -10.31 13.62
C LEU A 142 12.68 -9.05 12.92
N TRP A 143 13.58 -8.28 12.30
CA TRP A 143 13.24 -7.04 11.60
C TRP A 143 13.65 -7.07 10.13
N SER A 144 13.91 -8.26 9.56
CA SER A 144 14.11 -8.38 8.12
C SER A 144 12.85 -7.91 7.39
N GLN A 145 13.00 -7.33 6.20
CA GLN A 145 11.86 -6.82 5.44
C GLN A 145 10.78 -7.88 5.24
N SER A 146 11.16 -9.14 4.98
CA SER A 146 10.22 -10.24 4.83
C SER A 146 9.44 -10.53 6.12
N ASN A 147 10.10 -10.48 7.28
CA ASN A 147 9.44 -10.74 8.55
C ASN A 147 8.58 -9.56 8.99
N LEU A 148 9.02 -8.32 8.79
CA LEU A 148 8.18 -7.14 9.01
C LEU A 148 6.93 -7.16 8.11
N GLN A 149 7.03 -7.67 6.88
CA GLN A 149 5.88 -7.89 6.01
C GLN A 149 4.97 -9.01 6.52
N ALA A 150 5.55 -10.14 6.93
CA ALA A 150 4.80 -11.28 7.47
C ALA A 150 4.06 -10.94 8.76
N THR A 151 4.64 -10.11 9.63
CA THR A 151 4.01 -9.65 10.88
C THR A 151 3.14 -8.41 10.71
N GLY A 152 3.12 -7.81 9.52
CA GLY A 152 2.33 -6.61 9.24
C GLY A 152 2.90 -5.31 9.84
N CYS A 153 4.16 -5.29 10.26
CA CYS A 153 4.86 -4.11 10.78
C CYS A 153 5.43 -3.21 9.67
N ALA A 154 5.76 -3.75 8.50
CA ALA A 154 6.15 -2.98 7.31
C ALA A 154 5.33 -3.44 6.11
N LEU A 155 4.27 -2.70 5.82
CA LEU A 155 3.31 -3.03 4.78
C LEU A 155 3.80 -2.47 3.44
N PRO A 156 4.05 -3.30 2.40
CA PRO A 156 4.31 -2.78 1.07
C PRO A 156 3.07 -1.99 0.60
N PRO A 157 3.25 -0.82 -0.02
CA PRO A 157 2.13 0.05 -0.36
C PRO A 157 1.14 -0.66 -1.28
N VAL A 158 -0.15 -0.53 -0.97
CA VAL A 158 -1.22 -1.03 -1.83
C VAL A 158 -1.34 -0.15 -3.07
N SER A 159 -1.33 -0.78 -4.24
CA SER A 159 -1.50 -0.13 -5.53
C SER A 159 -2.23 -1.05 -6.50
N PHE A 160 -2.80 -0.50 -7.58
CA PHE A 160 -3.29 -1.30 -8.68
C PHE A 160 -3.13 -0.58 -10.02
N VAL A 161 -3.09 -1.37 -11.09
CA VAL A 161 -2.94 -0.91 -12.47
C VAL A 161 -4.03 -1.50 -13.36
N GLY A 162 -4.17 -0.94 -14.57
CA GLY A 162 -5.16 -1.39 -15.57
C GLY A 162 -6.43 -0.55 -15.62
N LEU A 163 -6.58 0.43 -14.72
CA LEU A 163 -7.68 1.40 -14.75
C LEU A 163 -7.21 2.70 -15.42
N ASN A 164 -7.82 3.05 -16.56
CA ASN A 164 -7.64 4.36 -17.18
C ASN A 164 -8.51 5.41 -16.49
N ALA A 165 -8.13 6.69 -16.60
CA ALA A 165 -8.90 7.79 -16.02
C ALA A 165 -10.28 7.96 -16.67
N THR A 166 -10.45 7.52 -17.92
CA THR A 166 -11.68 7.71 -18.70
C THR A 166 -12.02 6.47 -19.53
N TYR A 167 -13.31 6.11 -19.59
CA TYR A 167 -13.85 5.07 -20.46
C TYR A 167 -15.12 5.53 -21.19
N CYS A 168 -15.38 4.87 -22.30
CA CYS A 168 -16.65 4.93 -23.01
C CYS A 168 -17.58 3.84 -22.48
N THR A 169 -18.90 4.10 -22.44
CA THR A 169 -19.90 3.05 -22.08
C THR A 169 -19.88 1.83 -23.01
N THR A 170 -19.24 1.95 -24.18
CA THR A 170 -19.08 0.88 -25.17
C THR A 170 -17.73 0.16 -25.10
N ASP A 171 -16.84 0.59 -24.20
CA ASP A 171 -15.53 -0.04 -24.06
C ASP A 171 -15.67 -1.44 -23.48
N THR A 172 -14.77 -2.33 -23.88
CA THR A 172 -14.74 -3.69 -23.38
C THR A 172 -14.32 -3.73 -21.92
N VAL A 173 -14.77 -4.76 -21.21
CA VAL A 173 -14.33 -5.07 -19.86
C VAL A 173 -12.80 -5.13 -19.78
N VAL A 174 -12.22 -4.48 -18.78
CA VAL A 174 -10.77 -4.46 -18.53
C VAL A 174 -10.43 -5.24 -17.27
N THR A 175 -9.27 -5.89 -17.27
CA THR A 175 -8.77 -6.62 -16.10
C THR A 175 -7.83 -5.73 -15.30
N LEU A 176 -8.10 -5.59 -14.01
CA LEU A 176 -7.27 -4.86 -13.05
C LEU A 176 -6.30 -5.81 -12.36
N THR A 177 -5.11 -5.31 -12.05
CA THR A 177 -4.08 -6.05 -11.31
C THR A 177 -3.67 -5.28 -10.08
N GLY A 178 -3.94 -5.85 -8.90
CA GLY A 178 -3.60 -5.26 -7.61
C GLY A 178 -2.27 -5.78 -7.08
N THR A 179 -1.58 -4.92 -6.33
CA THR A 179 -0.32 -5.22 -5.63
C THR A 179 -0.46 -4.78 -4.17
N PRO A 180 -0.17 -5.64 -3.19
CA PRO A 180 0.19 -7.07 -3.31
C PRO A 180 -0.92 -7.93 -3.92
N ALA A 181 -0.59 -9.08 -4.51
CA ALA A 181 -1.59 -9.96 -5.15
C ALA A 181 -2.47 -10.68 -4.11
N GLY A 182 -3.73 -10.95 -4.46
CA GLY A 182 -4.68 -11.68 -3.60
C GLY A 182 -5.65 -10.79 -2.80
N GLY A 183 -5.63 -9.48 -3.03
CA GLY A 183 -6.62 -8.56 -2.49
C GLY A 183 -7.93 -8.56 -3.28
N THR A 184 -8.84 -7.66 -2.92
CA THR A 184 -10.18 -7.55 -3.50
C THR A 184 -10.40 -6.18 -4.13
N PHE A 185 -11.05 -6.18 -5.30
CA PHE A 185 -11.54 -4.97 -5.94
C PHE A 185 -13.00 -4.73 -5.58
N SER A 186 -13.38 -3.47 -5.42
CA SER A 186 -14.75 -3.03 -5.15
C SER A 186 -15.04 -1.70 -5.83
N GLY A 187 -16.32 -1.45 -6.12
CA GLY A 187 -16.78 -0.26 -6.84
C GLY A 187 -17.85 -0.62 -7.88
N THR A 188 -18.53 0.39 -8.41
CA THR A 188 -19.52 0.20 -9.48
C THR A 188 -18.86 -0.37 -10.73
N GLY A 189 -19.49 -1.35 -11.38
CA GLY A 189 -18.95 -2.01 -12.56
C GLY A 189 -17.81 -3.01 -12.29
N ILE A 190 -17.49 -3.31 -11.02
CA ILE A 190 -16.48 -4.33 -10.68
C ILE A 190 -17.11 -5.71 -10.54
N THR A 191 -16.55 -6.70 -11.22
CA THR A 191 -16.84 -8.13 -10.98
C THR A 191 -15.52 -8.90 -10.89
N GLY A 192 -15.22 -9.46 -9.71
CA GLY A 192 -13.91 -10.07 -9.45
C GLY A 192 -12.80 -9.02 -9.51
N ASN A 193 -11.88 -9.16 -10.46
CA ASN A 193 -10.84 -8.17 -10.77
C ASN A 193 -11.07 -7.46 -12.11
N GLN A 194 -12.29 -7.48 -12.63
CA GLN A 194 -12.64 -6.87 -13.91
C GLN A 194 -13.51 -5.63 -13.71
N PHE A 195 -13.23 -4.57 -14.47
CA PHE A 195 -14.04 -3.37 -14.54
C PHE A 195 -14.80 -3.33 -15.87
N ASP A 196 -16.12 -3.23 -15.78
CA ASP A 196 -17.06 -3.09 -16.88
C ASP A 196 -17.60 -1.65 -16.93
N PRO A 197 -17.14 -0.83 -17.91
CA PRO A 197 -17.63 0.54 -18.08
C PRO A 197 -19.14 0.60 -18.37
N SER A 198 -19.69 -0.39 -19.08
CA SER A 198 -21.12 -0.43 -19.41
C SER A 198 -21.97 -0.70 -18.18
N GLY A 199 -21.51 -1.62 -17.31
CA GLY A 199 -22.12 -1.94 -16.03
C GLY A 199 -21.95 -0.85 -14.96
N ALA A 200 -20.86 -0.08 -15.01
CA ALA A 200 -20.66 1.08 -14.15
C ALA A 200 -21.66 2.20 -14.44
N GLY A 201 -21.99 2.41 -15.72
CA GLY A 201 -22.87 3.48 -16.18
C GLY A 201 -22.19 4.84 -16.27
N ILE A 202 -22.85 5.82 -16.87
CA ILE A 202 -22.29 7.15 -17.10
C ILE A 202 -22.10 7.89 -15.77
N GLY A 203 -20.93 8.50 -15.58
CA GLY A 203 -20.60 9.28 -14.40
C GLY A 203 -19.20 8.99 -13.88
N SER A 204 -18.84 9.65 -12.78
CA SER A 204 -17.59 9.39 -12.07
C SER A 204 -17.80 8.26 -11.07
N HIS A 205 -16.91 7.27 -11.11
CA HIS A 205 -16.94 6.11 -10.22
C HIS A 205 -15.61 5.99 -9.49
N THR A 206 -15.66 5.49 -8.26
CA THR A 206 -14.47 5.21 -7.46
C THR A 206 -14.27 3.71 -7.38
N ILE A 207 -13.09 3.26 -7.81
CA ILE A 207 -12.67 1.86 -7.75
C ILE A 207 -11.64 1.73 -6.64
N THR A 208 -11.88 0.80 -5.73
CA THR A 208 -11.04 0.56 -4.56
C THR A 208 -10.43 -0.82 -4.61
N TYR A 209 -9.12 -0.90 -4.40
CA TYR A 209 -8.41 -2.14 -4.14
C TYR A 209 -8.04 -2.24 -2.66
N SER A 210 -8.35 -3.37 -2.02
CA SER A 210 -8.09 -3.63 -0.61
C SER A 210 -7.29 -4.92 -0.44
N PHE A 211 -6.30 -4.90 0.45
CA PHE A 211 -5.46 -6.06 0.76
C PHE A 211 -5.32 -6.24 2.27
N THR A 212 -5.56 -7.46 2.75
CA THR A 212 -5.33 -7.85 4.15
C THR A 212 -4.03 -8.63 4.24
N TYR A 213 -3.08 -8.10 5.01
CA TYR A 213 -1.78 -8.72 5.26
C TYR A 213 -1.91 -9.91 6.21
N PRO A 214 -0.93 -10.84 6.23
CA PRO A 214 -0.98 -12.02 7.11
C PRO A 214 -1.15 -11.68 8.60
N GLY A 215 -0.62 -10.54 9.05
CA GLY A 215 -0.80 -10.03 10.42
C GLY A 215 -2.19 -9.48 10.74
N GLY A 216 -3.15 -9.52 9.80
CA GLY A 216 -4.53 -9.07 9.98
C GLY A 216 -4.77 -7.58 9.67
N ASN A 217 -3.72 -6.78 9.52
CA ASN A 217 -3.83 -5.39 9.08
C ASN A 217 -4.39 -5.33 7.65
N THR A 218 -5.22 -4.33 7.36
CA THR A 218 -5.78 -4.10 6.02
C THR A 218 -5.42 -2.70 5.54
N ASP A 219 -5.00 -2.60 4.28
CA ASP A 219 -4.73 -1.33 3.60
C ASP A 219 -5.48 -1.29 2.26
N SER A 220 -5.77 -0.08 1.77
CA SER A 220 -6.57 0.11 0.57
C SER A 220 -6.23 1.39 -0.18
N ILE A 221 -6.42 1.37 -1.49
CA ILE A 221 -6.27 2.54 -2.36
C ILE A 221 -7.46 2.67 -3.30
N SER A 222 -7.87 3.90 -3.56
CA SER A 222 -8.96 4.21 -4.46
C SER A 222 -8.50 5.09 -5.61
N LEU A 223 -8.96 4.78 -6.82
CA LEU A 223 -8.79 5.62 -8.01
C LEU A 223 -10.18 5.96 -8.57
N SER A 224 -10.31 7.18 -9.09
CA SER A 224 -11.52 7.61 -9.79
C SER A 224 -11.41 7.37 -11.30
N VAL A 225 -12.54 7.02 -11.89
CA VAL A 225 -12.70 6.78 -13.33
C VAL A 225 -13.97 7.45 -13.82
N ASP A 226 -13.88 8.18 -14.93
CA ASP A 226 -15.02 8.82 -15.56
C ASP A 226 -15.52 8.01 -16.76
N VAL A 227 -16.77 7.57 -16.69
CA VAL A 227 -17.45 6.87 -17.79
C VAL A 227 -18.39 7.83 -18.50
N SER A 228 -18.24 7.94 -19.81
CA SER A 228 -19.06 8.84 -20.63
C SER A 228 -19.61 8.16 -21.87
N VAL A 229 -20.65 8.74 -22.46
CA VAL A 229 -21.07 8.35 -23.81
C VAL A 229 -20.08 8.97 -24.79
N CYS A 230 -19.11 8.18 -25.20
CA CYS A 230 -18.25 8.57 -26.31
C CYS A 230 -19.10 8.56 -27.59
N THR A 231 -19.56 9.73 -28.00
CA THR A 231 -20.17 9.93 -29.32
C THR A 231 -19.10 10.09 -30.43
N GLY A 232 -17.87 9.70 -30.14
CA GLY A 232 -16.74 9.70 -31.07
C GLY A 232 -16.56 8.34 -31.73
N ILE A 233 -16.84 8.28 -33.03
CA ILE A 233 -16.62 7.14 -33.93
C ILE A 233 -15.16 6.66 -33.86
N LYS A 234 -14.96 5.34 -33.74
CA LYS A 234 -13.67 4.66 -33.88
C LYS A 234 -12.95 5.13 -35.16
N GLU A 235 -11.65 5.42 -35.08
CA GLU A 235 -10.79 5.62 -36.25
C GLU A 235 -10.75 4.35 -37.11
N GLY A 236 -11.71 4.24 -38.02
CA GLY A 236 -11.76 3.33 -39.15
C GLY A 236 -12.23 4.09 -40.38
N HIS A 237 -11.62 5.25 -40.63
CA HIS A 237 -12.13 6.21 -41.61
C HIS A 237 -12.10 5.64 -43.03
N ILE A 238 -13.28 5.28 -43.55
CA ILE A 238 -13.50 5.13 -45.00
C ILE A 238 -13.32 6.50 -45.70
N ILE A 239 -13.58 7.59 -44.98
CA ILE A 239 -13.41 8.96 -45.50
C ILE A 239 -12.18 9.61 -44.86
N SER A 240 -11.16 9.93 -45.66
CA SER A 240 -9.94 10.60 -45.20
C SER A 240 -9.70 11.93 -45.90
N GLY A 241 -8.95 12.82 -45.25
CA GLY A 241 -8.48 14.06 -45.87
C GLY A 241 -9.56 15.10 -46.16
N LEU A 242 -10.61 15.19 -45.33
CA LEU A 242 -11.64 16.22 -45.47
C LEU A 242 -11.06 17.63 -45.28
N GLN A 243 -11.04 18.40 -46.37
CA GLN A 243 -10.56 19.77 -46.44
C GLN A 243 -11.63 20.69 -47.01
N VAL A 244 -11.66 21.92 -46.50
CA VAL A 244 -12.47 23.01 -47.03
C VAL A 244 -11.53 24.20 -47.26
N PHE A 245 -11.43 24.68 -48.49
CA PHE A 245 -10.54 25.79 -48.81
C PHE A 245 -11.09 26.68 -49.94
N PRO A 246 -10.89 28.01 -49.86
CA PRO A 246 -10.40 28.72 -48.69
C PRO A 246 -11.39 28.66 -47.51
N ASN A 247 -10.88 28.75 -46.29
CA ASN A 247 -11.68 28.83 -45.07
C ASN A 247 -10.92 29.68 -44.04
N PRO A 248 -11.32 30.93 -43.78
CA PRO A 248 -12.57 31.59 -44.23
C PRO A 248 -12.71 31.83 -45.74
N ASN A 249 -13.94 32.07 -46.22
CA ASN A 249 -14.26 32.38 -47.63
C ASN A 249 -15.43 33.38 -47.76
N SER A 250 -15.64 33.95 -48.95
CA SER A 250 -16.74 34.89 -49.22
C SER A 250 -17.99 34.22 -49.82
N GLY A 251 -18.25 32.98 -49.42
CA GLY A 251 -19.39 32.19 -49.87
C GLY A 251 -19.09 31.21 -51.02
N LEU A 252 -17.84 31.15 -51.50
CA LEU A 252 -17.40 30.22 -52.53
C LEU A 252 -16.18 29.44 -52.03
N PHE A 253 -16.30 28.11 -51.93
CA PHE A 253 -15.23 27.24 -51.41
C PHE A 253 -15.22 25.87 -52.07
N MET A 254 -14.07 25.22 -51.99
CA MET A 254 -13.86 23.85 -52.43
C MET A 254 -13.95 22.89 -51.24
N ILE A 255 -14.60 21.75 -51.44
CA ILE A 255 -14.53 20.59 -50.55
C ILE A 255 -13.72 19.51 -51.25
N GLU A 256 -12.81 18.90 -50.51
CA GLU A 256 -12.00 17.76 -50.96
C GLU A 256 -11.97 16.68 -49.88
N PHE A 257 -12.16 15.41 -50.24
CA PHE A 257 -11.96 14.25 -49.37
C PHE A 257 -11.76 12.98 -50.21
N ASN A 258 -11.23 11.92 -49.62
CA ASN A 258 -11.05 10.62 -50.26
C ASN A 258 -11.95 9.58 -49.60
N ARG A 259 -12.61 8.74 -50.42
CA ARG A 259 -13.33 7.53 -49.97
C ARG A 259 -12.52 6.30 -50.32
N THR A 260 -12.10 5.51 -49.33
CA THR A 260 -11.33 4.27 -49.55
C THR A 260 -12.21 3.12 -50.04
N GLU A 261 -13.50 3.14 -49.75
CA GLU A 261 -14.48 2.12 -50.15
C GLU A 261 -15.73 2.74 -50.78
N ILE A 262 -16.54 1.93 -51.44
CA ILE A 262 -17.83 2.35 -52.01
C ILE A 262 -18.83 2.42 -50.87
N VAL A 263 -19.09 3.63 -50.37
CA VAL A 263 -20.05 3.89 -49.29
C VAL A 263 -20.98 5.03 -49.68
N ASN A 264 -22.27 4.87 -49.37
CA ASN A 264 -23.24 5.96 -49.50
C ASN A 264 -22.88 7.06 -48.51
N THR A 265 -22.64 8.26 -49.01
CA THR A 265 -22.27 9.42 -48.18
C THR A 265 -23.23 10.56 -48.45
N GLU A 266 -23.92 11.04 -47.42
CA GLU A 266 -24.67 12.28 -47.49
C GLU A 266 -23.75 13.44 -47.08
N LEU A 267 -23.52 14.36 -48.02
CA LEU A 267 -22.88 15.64 -47.75
C LEU A 267 -23.97 16.66 -47.40
N LYS A 268 -23.90 17.21 -46.19
CA LYS A 268 -24.86 18.17 -45.66
C LYS A 268 -24.13 19.38 -45.09
N ILE A 269 -24.62 20.58 -45.37
CA ILE A 269 -24.14 21.81 -44.71
C ILE A 269 -25.32 22.45 -43.98
N THR A 270 -25.12 22.81 -42.72
CA THR A 270 -26.11 23.51 -41.91
C THR A 270 -25.59 24.84 -41.41
N ASP A 271 -26.51 25.76 -41.12
CA ASP A 271 -26.20 26.95 -40.32
C ASP A 271 -26.05 26.60 -38.82
N ILE A 272 -25.80 27.61 -37.98
CA ILE A 272 -25.70 27.47 -36.52
C ILE A 272 -27.01 27.05 -35.83
N LEU A 273 -28.15 27.19 -36.50
CA LEU A 273 -29.46 26.79 -36.00
C LEU A 273 -29.83 25.36 -36.46
N GLY A 274 -28.95 24.70 -37.22
CA GLY A 274 -29.16 23.36 -37.76
C GLY A 274 -30.02 23.32 -39.04
N GLN A 275 -30.38 24.48 -39.60
CA GLN A 275 -31.10 24.54 -40.88
C GLN A 275 -30.18 24.07 -42.00
N VAL A 276 -30.70 23.18 -42.85
CA VAL A 276 -29.94 22.63 -43.98
C VAL A 276 -29.88 23.63 -45.12
N VAL A 277 -28.67 24.10 -45.44
CA VAL A 277 -28.42 25.07 -46.52
C VAL A 277 -27.84 24.42 -47.77
N TYR A 278 -27.27 23.21 -47.64
CA TYR A 278 -26.83 22.38 -48.76
C TYR A 278 -27.00 20.91 -48.42
N ARG A 279 -27.41 20.10 -49.40
CA ARG A 279 -27.49 18.65 -49.30
C ARG A 279 -27.17 18.00 -50.64
N GLU A 280 -26.36 16.95 -50.60
CA GLU A 280 -26.05 16.12 -51.75
C GLU A 280 -25.80 14.67 -51.31
N ASN A 281 -26.43 13.72 -52.01
CA ASN A 281 -26.23 12.30 -51.77
C ASN A 281 -25.21 11.75 -52.78
N LEU A 282 -24.12 11.20 -52.27
CA LEU A 282 -23.06 10.59 -53.05
C LEU A 282 -23.20 9.08 -52.96
N THR A 283 -23.86 8.50 -53.96
CA THR A 283 -24.07 7.04 -54.04
C THR A 283 -23.01 6.40 -54.95
N HIS A 284 -22.73 5.12 -54.69
CA HIS A 284 -21.95 4.23 -55.58
C HIS A 284 -20.64 4.80 -56.14
N SER A 285 -19.82 5.46 -55.31
CA SER A 285 -18.53 5.99 -55.76
C SER A 285 -17.45 5.91 -54.67
N SER A 286 -16.26 5.44 -55.04
CA SER A 286 -15.03 5.47 -54.22
C SER A 286 -14.01 6.42 -54.85
N GLY A 287 -12.91 6.71 -54.15
CA GLY A 287 -11.84 7.58 -54.61
C GLY A 287 -12.00 9.05 -54.18
N LYS A 288 -11.21 9.91 -54.83
CA LYS A 288 -11.10 11.33 -54.51
C LYS A 288 -12.34 12.10 -54.96
N TYR A 289 -12.99 12.77 -54.02
CA TYR A 289 -14.08 13.70 -54.27
C TYR A 289 -13.56 15.14 -54.17
N LYS A 290 -13.91 15.98 -55.15
CA LYS A 290 -13.59 17.39 -55.15
C LYS A 290 -14.71 18.17 -55.82
N LYS A 291 -15.29 19.17 -55.13
CA LYS A 291 -16.37 19.99 -55.66
C LYS A 291 -16.34 21.41 -55.12
N GLN A 292 -16.71 22.37 -55.96
CA GLN A 292 -16.93 23.75 -55.57
C GLN A 292 -18.36 23.92 -55.09
N ILE A 293 -18.55 24.56 -53.94
CA ILE A 293 -19.85 24.91 -53.40
C ILE A 293 -19.95 26.43 -53.29
N SER A 294 -21.11 26.96 -53.70
CA SER A 294 -21.48 28.35 -53.52
C SER A 294 -22.63 28.45 -52.54
N LEU A 295 -22.40 29.18 -51.45
CA LEU A 295 -23.37 29.60 -50.45
C LEU A 295 -23.56 31.13 -50.47
N ASN A 296 -23.25 31.81 -51.58
CA ASN A 296 -23.37 33.28 -51.73
C ASN A 296 -24.79 33.82 -51.46
N LYS A 297 -25.81 32.96 -51.48
CA LYS A 297 -27.21 33.33 -51.19
C LYS A 297 -27.52 33.35 -49.69
N TYR A 298 -26.60 32.88 -48.85
CA TYR A 298 -26.75 32.80 -47.40
C TYR A 298 -25.88 33.86 -46.71
N ARG A 299 -26.23 34.20 -45.47
CA ARG A 299 -25.54 35.27 -44.72
C ARG A 299 -24.12 34.84 -44.32
N ALA A 300 -23.22 35.80 -44.15
CA ALA A 300 -21.94 35.57 -43.49
C ALA A 300 -22.16 34.96 -42.09
N GLY A 301 -21.31 34.02 -41.70
CA GLY A 301 -21.46 33.26 -40.46
C GLY A 301 -20.71 31.93 -40.44
N VAL A 302 -20.91 31.19 -39.35
CA VAL A 302 -20.35 29.86 -39.18
C VAL A 302 -21.34 28.81 -39.67
N TYR A 303 -20.86 27.88 -40.49
CA TYR A 303 -21.60 26.75 -41.01
C TYR A 303 -20.92 25.44 -40.60
N CYS A 304 -21.73 24.40 -40.49
CA CYS A 304 -21.31 23.06 -40.12
C CYS A 304 -21.45 22.13 -41.33
N LEU A 305 -20.33 21.69 -41.88
CA LEU A 305 -20.30 20.67 -42.93
C LEU A 305 -20.25 19.29 -42.28
N GLN A 306 -21.15 18.41 -42.68
CA GLN A 306 -21.29 17.05 -42.21
C GLN A 306 -21.20 16.07 -43.39
N LEU A 307 -20.39 15.03 -43.25
CA LEU A 307 -20.41 13.84 -44.10
C LEU A 307 -21.01 12.70 -43.27
N VAL A 308 -22.22 12.28 -43.62
CA VAL A 308 -22.97 11.23 -42.93
C VAL A 308 -22.85 9.94 -43.73
N THR A 309 -22.33 8.89 -43.12
CA THR A 309 -22.30 7.54 -43.66
C THR A 309 -22.99 6.58 -42.70
N GLU A 310 -23.21 5.33 -43.11
CA GLU A 310 -23.70 4.27 -42.23
C GLU A 310 -22.75 3.98 -41.05
N GLN A 311 -21.47 4.35 -41.16
CA GLN A 311 -20.44 4.11 -40.15
C GLN A 311 -20.20 5.30 -39.21
N GLY A 312 -20.75 6.48 -39.52
CA GLY A 312 -20.59 7.65 -38.68
C GLY A 312 -20.77 8.99 -39.38
N VAL A 313 -20.59 10.06 -38.61
CA VAL A 313 -20.67 11.45 -39.06
C VAL A 313 -19.33 12.13 -38.87
N LEU A 314 -18.76 12.61 -39.97
CA LEU A 314 -17.60 13.49 -39.98
C LEU A 314 -18.05 14.95 -40.04
N THR A 315 -17.47 15.82 -39.22
CA THR A 315 -17.89 17.22 -39.13
C THR A 315 -16.71 18.19 -39.34
N LYS A 316 -16.91 19.26 -40.11
CA LYS A 316 -15.94 20.34 -40.33
C LYS A 316 -16.62 21.72 -40.30
N LYS A 317 -15.97 22.68 -39.66
CA LYS A 317 -16.41 24.08 -39.61
C LYS A 317 -16.11 24.79 -40.95
N VAL A 318 -17.07 25.54 -41.48
CA VAL A 318 -16.92 26.43 -42.64
C VAL A 318 -17.26 27.86 -42.18
N ILE A 319 -16.40 28.83 -42.50
CA ILE A 319 -16.57 30.23 -42.12
C ILE A 319 -16.79 31.05 -43.38
N ILE A 320 -17.93 31.74 -43.46
CA ILE A 320 -18.25 32.68 -44.52
C ILE A 320 -18.16 34.11 -43.96
N GLU A 321 -17.36 34.96 -44.61
CA GLU A 321 -17.17 36.39 -44.29
C GLU A 321 -17.70 37.30 -45.40
#